data_AF-A0A2V8DBP3-F1
#
_entry.id   AF-A0A2V8DBP3-F1
#
_cell.length_a   1.000
_cell.length_b   1.000
_cell.length_c   1.000
_cell.angle_alpha   90.00
_cell.angle_beta   90.00
_cell.angle_gamma   90.00
#
_symmetry.space_group_name_H-M   'P 1'
#
loop_
_entity.id
_entity.type
_entity.pdbx_description
1 polymer ?
#
loop_
_entity_poly.entity_id
_entity_poly.type
_entity_poly.pdbx_seq_one_letter_code
_entity_poly.pdbx_strand_id
1 'polypeptide(L)'
;MARSERLTLLAGLLALTLLSWMYLARVADGMNAMTGNGGSARYMWLMLMGRWGPTQMALAFGMWVVMMVAMMMPSAAPMLFAFVRLGRTRPGPGSPRAIVAVFLLGYVLAWTIFSALATAAQWVLHESDVLTDAMVSTNRALDATLLLGAGIYQFLPLKTACLSKC
;
A
#
# COMPACT_ATOMS: atom_id res chain seq x y z
N MET A 1 -9.08 5.43 28.45
CA MET A 1 -9.40 4.23 27.66
C MET A 1 -9.60 3.09 28.62
N ALA A 2 -10.82 2.58 28.66
CA ALA A 2 -11.03 1.23 29.17
C ALA A 2 -10.17 0.29 28.32
N ARG A 3 -9.51 -0.68 28.96
CA ARG A 3 -8.65 -1.67 28.30
C ARG A 3 -9.35 -2.32 27.08
N SER A 4 -10.67 -2.43 27.15
CA SER A 4 -11.56 -2.93 26.09
C SER A 4 -11.50 -2.10 24.80
N GLU A 5 -11.54 -0.76 24.84
CA GLU A 5 -11.59 0.08 23.63
C GLU A 5 -10.28 0.04 22.83
N ARG A 6 -9.16 -0.01 23.56
CA ARG A 6 -7.83 -0.16 22.96
C ARG A 6 -7.69 -1.55 22.33
N LEU A 7 -8.26 -2.57 22.97
CA LEU A 7 -8.35 -3.92 22.42
C LEU A 7 -9.24 -3.95 21.16
N THR A 8 -10.37 -3.23 21.12
CA THR A 8 -11.25 -3.18 19.94
C THR A 8 -10.58 -2.53 18.75
N LEU A 9 -9.89 -1.40 18.94
CA LEU A 9 -9.16 -0.72 17.86
C LEU A 9 -7.98 -1.55 17.35
N LEU A 10 -7.22 -2.18 18.26
CA LEU A 10 -6.11 -3.07 17.87
C LEU A 10 -6.61 -4.35 17.20
N ALA A 11 -7.71 -4.92 17.69
CA ALA A 11 -8.34 -6.07 17.06
C ALA A 11 -8.88 -5.73 15.67
N GLY A 12 -9.46 -4.54 15.49
CA GLY A 12 -9.91 -4.06 14.17
C GLY A 12 -8.76 -3.88 13.19
N LEU A 13 -7.65 -3.26 13.62
CA LEU A 13 -6.45 -3.10 12.81
C LEU A 13 -5.78 -4.44 12.49
N LEU A 14 -5.65 -5.34 13.47
CA LEU A 14 -5.12 -6.69 13.27
C LEU A 14 -6.01 -7.50 12.33
N ALA A 15 -7.32 -7.45 12.51
CA ALA A 15 -8.27 -8.14 11.64
C ALA A 15 -8.17 -7.61 10.21
N LEU A 16 -8.14 -6.29 10.02
CA LEU A 16 -7.98 -5.71 8.68
C LEU A 16 -6.64 -6.12 8.05
N THR A 17 -5.55 -6.07 8.82
CA THR A 17 -4.21 -6.45 8.35
C THR A 17 -4.15 -7.93 7.99
N LEU A 18 -4.70 -8.81 8.83
CA LEU A 18 -4.75 -10.26 8.60
C LEU A 18 -5.66 -10.61 7.42
N LEU A 19 -6.81 -9.95 7.28
CA LEU A 19 -7.71 -10.14 6.14
C LEU A 19 -7.02 -9.72 4.83
N SER A 20 -6.32 -8.59 4.83
CA SER A 20 -5.55 -8.15 3.67
C SER A 20 -4.38 -9.09 3.35
N TRP A 21 -3.66 -9.57 4.35
CA TRP A 21 -2.59 -10.57 4.17
C TRP A 21 -3.12 -11.90 3.66
N MET A 22 -4.25 -12.35 4.17
CA MET A 22 -4.90 -13.57 3.70
C MET A 22 -5.37 -13.42 2.25
N TYR A 23 -5.91 -12.26 1.86
CA TYR A 23 -6.24 -11.98 0.47
C TYR A 23 -5.01 -12.01 -0.43
N LEU A 24 -3.89 -11.37 -0.02
CA LEU A 24 -2.64 -11.40 -0.78
C LEU A 24 -2.03 -12.80 -0.89
N ALA A 25 -2.06 -13.59 0.18
CA ALA A 25 -1.59 -14.98 0.16
C ALA A 25 -2.41 -15.83 -0.83
N ARG A 26 -3.74 -15.64 -0.87
CA ARG A 26 -4.61 -16.31 -1.84
C ARG A 26 -4.33 -15.90 -3.28
N VAL A 27 -3.95 -14.64 -3.51
CA VAL A 27 -3.51 -14.15 -4.83
C VAL A 27 -2.16 -14.77 -5.20
N ALA A 28 -1.22 -14.86 -4.26
CA ALA A 28 0.11 -15.45 -4.48
C ALA A 28 0.05 -16.96 -4.76
N ASP A 29 -0.80 -17.71 -4.05
CA ASP A 29 -1.04 -19.13 -4.34
C ASP A 29 -1.60 -19.32 -5.76
N GLY A 30 -2.43 -18.39 -6.24
CA GLY A 30 -2.91 -18.36 -7.62
C GLY A 30 -1.80 -18.13 -8.65
N MET A 31 -0.77 -17.35 -8.32
CA MET A 31 0.40 -17.12 -9.17
C MET A 31 1.36 -18.33 -9.20
N ASN A 32 1.56 -19.01 -8.08
CA ASN A 32 2.37 -20.23 -8.02
C ASN A 32 1.73 -21.40 -8.81
N ALA A 33 0.39 -21.44 -8.85
CA ALA A 33 -0.36 -22.38 -9.69
C ALA A 33 -0.23 -22.09 -11.20
N MET A 34 0.26 -20.91 -11.58
CA MET A 34 0.49 -20.48 -12.98
C MET A 34 1.79 -21.06 -13.56
N THR A 35 2.79 -21.34 -12.71
CA THR A 35 4.06 -21.99 -13.07
C THR A 35 4.01 -23.52 -13.02
N GLY A 36 2.89 -24.09 -12.54
CA GLY A 36 2.61 -25.53 -12.56
C GLY A 36 1.88 -25.95 -13.83
N ASN A 37 2.08 -27.19 -14.25
CA ASN A 37 1.73 -27.77 -15.56
C ASN A 37 0.20 -27.90 -15.85
N GLY A 38 -0.55 -26.80 -15.79
CA GLY A 38 -2.00 -26.79 -15.91
C GLY A 38 -2.55 -25.36 -15.89
N GLY A 39 -2.27 -24.61 -16.96
CA GLY A 39 -2.75 -23.24 -17.19
C GLY A 39 -4.27 -23.18 -17.09
N SER A 40 -4.77 -22.88 -15.90
CA SER A 40 -6.19 -22.76 -15.65
C SER A 40 -6.63 -21.36 -16.06
N ALA A 41 -7.50 -21.30 -17.06
CA ALA A 41 -8.15 -20.09 -17.57
C ALA A 41 -8.82 -19.23 -16.47
N ARG A 42 -8.98 -19.79 -15.26
CA ARG A 42 -9.52 -19.13 -14.07
C ARG A 42 -8.61 -18.06 -13.45
N TYR A 43 -7.32 -18.03 -13.81
CA TYR A 43 -6.36 -17.01 -13.39
C TYR A 43 -5.87 -16.15 -14.56
N MET A 44 -6.46 -16.30 -15.76
CA MET A 44 -6.24 -15.41 -16.91
C MET A 44 -6.56 -13.93 -16.58
N TRP A 45 -7.36 -13.68 -15.54
CA TRP A 45 -7.61 -12.33 -15.03
C TRP A 45 -6.39 -11.68 -14.32
N LEU A 46 -5.38 -12.47 -13.92
CA LEU A 46 -4.06 -11.94 -13.54
C LEU A 46 -3.19 -11.60 -14.78
N MET A 47 -3.49 -12.19 -15.94
CA MET A 47 -2.93 -11.84 -17.26
C MET A 47 -3.77 -10.77 -17.99
N LEU A 48 -4.61 -9.98 -17.30
CA LEU A 48 -5.40 -8.89 -17.90
C LEU A 48 -4.55 -7.69 -18.41
N MET A 49 -3.30 -7.93 -18.81
CA MET A 49 -2.57 -7.14 -19.80
C MET A 49 -3.18 -7.30 -21.21
N GLY A 50 -4.51 -7.23 -21.32
CA GLY A 50 -5.17 -6.84 -22.56
C GLY A 50 -5.16 -5.31 -22.68
N ARG A 51 -5.56 -4.78 -23.84
CA ARG A 51 -5.70 -3.32 -24.09
C ARG A 51 -6.24 -2.63 -22.83
N TRP A 52 -5.46 -1.69 -22.29
CA TRP A 52 -5.82 -0.92 -21.11
C TRP A 52 -7.18 -0.24 -21.33
N GLY A 53 -8.15 -0.67 -20.54
CA GLY A 53 -9.49 -0.13 -20.52
C GLY A 53 -9.88 0.36 -19.12
N PRO A 54 -11.05 1.00 -18.99
CA PRO A 54 -11.51 1.58 -17.73
C PRO A 54 -11.61 0.55 -16.60
N THR A 55 -12.01 -0.68 -16.94
CA THR A 55 -12.14 -1.79 -15.98
C THR A 55 -10.78 -2.23 -15.43
N GLN A 56 -9.76 -2.31 -16.28
CA GLN A 56 -8.40 -2.70 -15.89
C GLN A 56 -7.78 -1.65 -14.98
N MET A 57 -7.97 -0.36 -15.28
CA MET A 57 -7.53 0.73 -14.41
C MET A 57 -8.20 0.68 -13.04
N ALA A 58 -9.51 0.40 -12.98
CA ALA A 58 -10.22 0.28 -11.71
C ALA A 58 -9.73 -0.90 -10.86
N LEU A 59 -9.44 -2.04 -11.50
CA LEU A 59 -8.90 -3.21 -10.82
C LEU A 59 -7.47 -2.98 -10.32
N ALA A 60 -6.60 -2.39 -11.15
CA ALA A 60 -5.24 -2.04 -10.78
C ALA A 60 -5.22 -1.03 -9.63
N PHE A 61 -6.08 -0.02 -9.70
CA PHE A 61 -6.25 0.95 -8.61
C PHE A 61 -6.69 0.29 -7.31
N GLY A 62 -7.72 -0.55 -7.35
CA GLY A 62 -8.18 -1.31 -6.18
C GLY A 62 -7.07 -2.18 -5.57
N MET A 63 -6.30 -2.87 -6.41
CA MET A 63 -5.15 -3.66 -5.97
C MET A 63 -4.09 -2.80 -5.27
N TRP A 64 -3.68 -1.68 -5.89
CA TRP A 64 -2.71 -0.75 -5.30
C TRP A 64 -3.19 -0.16 -3.98
N VAL A 65 -4.47 0.20 -3.86
CA VAL A 65 -5.06 0.73 -2.61
C VAL A 65 -5.01 -0.34 -1.52
N VAL A 66 -5.47 -1.56 -1.81
CA VAL A 66 -5.50 -2.65 -0.83
C VAL A 66 -4.09 -2.99 -0.37
N MET A 67 -3.13 -3.12 -1.29
CA MET A 67 -1.73 -3.40 -0.94
C MET A 67 -1.12 -2.31 -0.06
N MET A 68 -1.28 -1.04 -0.43
CA MET A 68 -0.71 0.07 0.31
C MET A 68 -1.32 0.17 1.70
N VAL A 69 -2.65 0.12 1.82
CA VAL A 69 -3.32 0.13 3.12
C VAL A 69 -2.87 -1.07 3.97
N ALA A 70 -2.79 -2.26 3.40
CA ALA A 70 -2.39 -3.47 4.12
C ALA A 70 -0.97 -3.41 4.67
N MET A 71 -0.01 -2.93 3.87
CA MET A 71 1.40 -2.91 4.25
C MET A 71 1.77 -1.70 5.11
N MET A 72 1.07 -0.58 4.93
CA MET A 72 1.42 0.69 5.59
C MET A 72 0.54 1.00 6.81
N MET A 73 -0.63 0.39 6.97
CA MET A 73 -1.39 0.49 8.23
C MET A 73 -0.59 0.04 9.47
N PRO A 74 0.21 -1.05 9.44
CA PRO A 74 1.04 -1.45 10.57
C PRO A 74 2.06 -0.39 11.00
N SER A 75 2.63 0.38 10.06
CA SER A 75 3.62 1.42 10.38
C SER A 75 3.00 2.64 11.06
N ALA A 76 1.69 2.84 10.94
CA ALA A 76 0.95 3.90 11.63
C ALA A 76 0.64 3.57 13.11
N ALA A 77 0.79 2.30 13.54
CA ALA A 77 0.53 1.87 14.92
C ALA A 77 1.25 2.68 16.02
N PRO A 78 2.57 2.98 15.94
CA PRO A 78 3.25 3.81 16.94
C PRO A 78 2.71 5.24 17.03
N MET A 79 2.37 5.87 15.91
CA MET A 79 1.76 7.21 15.91
C MET A 79 0.37 7.20 16.54
N LEU A 80 -0.44 6.18 16.26
CA LEU A 80 -1.75 6.00 16.89
C LEU A 80 -1.63 5.94 18.41
N PHE A 81 -0.62 5.24 18.95
CA PHE A 81 -0.37 5.23 20.40
C PHE A 81 0.05 6.61 20.95
N ALA A 82 0.83 7.38 20.19
CA ALA A 82 1.20 8.74 20.55
C ALA A 82 -0.02 9.69 20.60
N PHE A 83 -0.88 9.66 19.58
CA PHE A 83 -2.11 10.47 19.54
C PHE A 83 -3.07 10.12 20.67
N VAL A 84 -3.22 8.83 20.99
CA VAL A 84 -4.02 8.38 22.15
C VAL A 84 -3.43 8.88 23.47
N ARG A 85 -2.09 8.99 23.59
CA ARG A 85 -1.43 9.52 24.79
C ARG A 85 -1.60 11.04 24.91
N LEU A 86 -1.49 11.77 23.79
CA LEU A 86 -1.70 13.23 23.73
C LEU A 86 -3.16 13.62 24.04
N GLY A 87 -4.13 12.89 23.47
CA GLY A 87 -5.55 13.14 23.74
C GLY A 87 -5.96 12.90 25.20
N ARG A 88 -5.12 12.23 26.00
CA ARG A 88 -5.34 12.03 27.45
C ARG A 88 -4.70 13.12 28.32
N THR A 89 -3.72 13.85 27.78
CA THR A 89 -2.95 14.86 28.53
C THR A 89 -3.42 16.28 28.27
N ARG A 90 -4.14 16.53 27.16
CA ARG A 90 -4.77 17.83 26.89
C ARG A 90 -6.27 17.81 27.28
N PRO A 91 -6.69 18.55 28.30
CA PRO A 91 -8.11 18.85 28.52
C PRO A 91 -8.54 19.88 27.46
N GLY A 92 -9.20 19.42 26.40
CA GLY A 92 -9.74 20.26 25.33
C GLY A 92 -10.98 19.60 24.71
N PRO A 93 -11.82 20.35 23.96
CA PRO A 93 -13.15 19.92 23.52
C PRO A 93 -13.19 18.82 22.43
N GLY A 94 -12.09 18.10 22.17
CA GLY A 94 -12.01 17.04 21.18
C GLY A 94 -11.90 15.66 21.82
N SER A 95 -12.80 14.73 21.49
CA SER A 95 -12.65 13.34 21.95
C SER A 95 -11.37 12.73 21.35
N PRO A 96 -10.59 11.94 22.11
CA PRO A 96 -9.40 11.25 21.61
C PRO A 96 -9.66 10.39 20.37
N ARG A 97 -10.91 9.93 20.19
CA ARG A 97 -11.37 9.16 19.03
C ARG A 97 -11.44 10.01 17.76
N ALA A 98 -11.87 11.27 17.86
CA ALA A 98 -11.96 12.18 16.71
C ALA A 98 -10.58 12.49 16.13
N ILE A 99 -9.56 12.71 16.97
CA ILE A 99 -8.18 12.97 16.54
C ILE A 99 -7.60 11.76 15.80
N VAL A 100 -7.80 10.56 16.34
CA VAL A 100 -7.36 9.31 15.71
C VAL A 100 -8.08 9.07 14.38
N ALA A 101 -9.39 9.34 14.31
CA ALA A 101 -10.17 9.18 13.08
C ALA A 101 -9.70 10.14 11.97
N VAL A 102 -9.43 11.41 12.31
CA VAL A 102 -8.91 12.40 11.35
C VAL A 102 -7.53 11.98 10.82
N PHE A 103 -6.64 11.49 11.70
CA PHE A 103 -5.33 10.99 11.28
C PHE A 103 -5.45 9.78 10.34
N LEU A 104 -6.28 8.79 10.69
CA LEU A 104 -6.51 7.61 9.85
C LEU A 104 -7.11 7.97 8.50
N LEU A 105 -8.07 8.91 8.46
CA LEU A 105 -8.66 9.39 7.22
C LEU A 105 -7.61 10.07 6.33
N GLY A 106 -6.79 10.95 6.90
CA GLY A 106 -5.69 11.58 6.16
C GLY A 106 -4.67 10.56 5.66
N TYR A 107 -4.36 9.54 6.46
CA TYR A 107 -3.43 8.48 6.10
C TYR A 107 -3.95 7.62 4.94
N VAL A 108 -5.20 7.17 5.02
CA VAL A 108 -5.84 6.40 3.95
C VAL A 108 -5.98 7.24 2.69
N LEU A 109 -6.32 8.54 2.82
CA LEU A 109 -6.42 9.45 1.68
C LEU A 109 -5.07 9.61 0.98
N ALA A 110 -3.98 9.81 1.73
CA ALA A 110 -2.64 9.92 1.17
C ALA A 110 -2.25 8.66 0.39
N TRP A 111 -2.49 7.47 0.96
CA TRP A 111 -2.24 6.20 0.26
C TRP A 111 -3.15 6.00 -0.94
N THR A 112 -4.41 6.44 -0.88
CA THR A 112 -5.32 6.39 -2.01
C THR A 112 -4.84 7.25 -3.18
N ILE A 113 -4.36 8.47 -2.90
CA ILE A 113 -3.73 9.34 -3.91
C ILE A 113 -2.49 8.67 -4.49
N PHE A 114 -1.62 8.11 -3.64
CA PHE A 114 -0.45 7.37 -4.11
C PHE A 114 -0.82 6.21 -5.04
N SER A 115 -1.83 5.42 -4.69
CA SER A 115 -2.30 4.30 -5.50
C SER A 115 -2.84 4.74 -6.85
N ALA A 116 -3.47 5.92 -6.94
CA ALA A 116 -3.87 6.50 -8.23
C ALA A 116 -2.65 6.84 -9.09
N LEU A 117 -1.62 7.45 -8.50
CA LEU A 117 -0.36 7.75 -9.19
C LEU A 117 0.36 6.47 -9.65
N ALA A 118 0.40 5.44 -8.81
CA ALA A 118 1.00 4.15 -9.14
C ALA A 118 0.24 3.46 -10.29
N THR A 119 -1.09 3.52 -10.29
CA THR A 119 -1.92 2.99 -11.38
C THR A 119 -1.67 3.72 -12.68
N ALA A 120 -1.59 5.06 -12.66
CA ALA A 120 -1.28 5.86 -13.83
C ALA A 120 0.14 5.58 -14.36
N ALA A 121 1.12 5.44 -13.47
CA ALA A 121 2.48 5.07 -13.85
C ALA A 121 2.54 3.68 -14.49
N GLN A 122 1.84 2.70 -13.93
CA GLN A 122 1.75 1.36 -14.48
C GLN A 122 1.08 1.35 -15.86
N TRP A 123 0.06 2.19 -16.06
CA TRP A 123 -0.58 2.37 -17.37
C TRP A 123 0.41 2.91 -18.42
N VAL A 124 1.09 4.02 -18.10
CA VAL A 124 2.05 4.67 -19.00
C VAL A 124 3.22 3.74 -19.35
N LEU A 125 3.75 3.00 -18.38
CA LEU A 125 4.86 2.07 -18.60
C LEU A 125 4.47 0.89 -19.48
N HIS A 126 3.20 0.46 -19.43
CA HIS A 126 2.69 -0.61 -20.27
C HIS A 126 2.35 -0.12 -21.69
N GLU A 127 1.87 1.12 -21.85
CA GLU A 127 1.61 1.69 -23.18
C GLU A 127 2.90 2.04 -23.93
N SER A 128 4.01 2.22 -23.21
CA SER A 128 5.33 2.55 -23.78
C SER A 128 6.21 1.33 -24.12
N ASP A 129 5.69 0.10 -24.03
CA ASP A 129 6.42 -1.18 -24.24
C ASP A 129 7.69 -1.34 -23.36
N VAL A 130 7.84 -0.49 -22.32
CA VAL A 130 8.97 -0.56 -21.37
C VAL A 130 8.83 -1.74 -20.41
N LEU A 131 7.61 -2.25 -20.25
CA LEU A 131 7.29 -3.45 -19.49
C LEU A 131 6.78 -4.53 -20.44
N THR A 132 7.31 -5.74 -20.32
CA THR A 132 6.71 -6.92 -20.94
C THR A 132 5.37 -7.27 -20.27
N ASP A 133 4.53 -8.06 -20.93
CA ASP A 133 3.25 -8.57 -20.37
C ASP A 133 3.41 -9.29 -19.02
N ALA A 134 4.62 -9.76 -18.72
CA ALA A 134 5.00 -10.36 -17.44
C ALA A 134 5.41 -9.34 -16.36
N MET A 135 5.22 -8.03 -16.57
CA MET A 135 5.68 -6.94 -15.69
C MET A 135 7.19 -6.95 -15.43
N VAL A 136 7.96 -7.51 -16.36
CA VAL A 136 9.42 -7.44 -16.35
C VAL A 136 9.84 -6.27 -17.21
N SER A 137 10.63 -5.37 -16.63
CA SER A 137 11.24 -4.25 -17.33
C SER A 137 12.09 -4.76 -18.49
N THR A 138 11.84 -4.24 -19.67
CA THR A 138 12.57 -4.56 -20.89
C THR A 138 13.94 -3.85 -20.90
N ASN A 139 14.15 -2.85 -20.03
CA ASN A 139 15.33 -2.00 -20.00
C ASN A 139 16.08 -2.07 -18.66
N ARG A 140 17.15 -2.86 -18.63
CA ARG A 140 18.03 -3.02 -17.45
C ARG A 140 18.66 -1.70 -16.96
N ALA A 141 18.89 -0.73 -17.85
CA ALA A 141 19.45 0.56 -17.46
C ALA A 141 18.44 1.39 -16.66
N LEU A 142 17.14 1.29 -16.97
CA LEU A 142 16.07 1.93 -16.23
C LEU A 142 15.98 1.34 -14.81
N ASP A 143 16.05 0.01 -14.69
CA ASP A 143 16.04 -0.68 -13.39
C ASP A 143 17.23 -0.29 -12.53
N ALA A 144 18.44 -0.30 -13.12
CA ALA A 144 19.66 0.11 -12.44
C ALA A 144 19.59 1.56 -11.97
N THR A 145 19.07 2.46 -12.81
CA THR A 145 18.94 3.89 -12.47
C THR A 145 17.94 4.09 -11.34
N LEU A 146 16.79 3.40 -11.38
CA LEU A 146 15.78 3.45 -10.31
C LEU A 146 16.33 2.91 -8.99
N LEU A 147 17.03 1.77 -9.01
CA LEU A 147 17.62 1.18 -7.82
C LEU A 147 18.73 2.05 -7.24
N LEU A 148 19.62 2.59 -8.08
CA LEU A 148 20.67 3.51 -7.64
C LEU A 148 20.08 4.80 -7.09
N GLY A 149 19.07 5.38 -7.75
CA GLY A 149 18.37 6.56 -7.28
C GLY A 149 17.68 6.34 -5.93
N ALA A 150 16.97 5.23 -5.78
CA ALA A 150 16.35 4.84 -4.51
C ALA A 150 17.40 4.62 -3.41
N GLY A 151 18.52 3.96 -3.73
CA GLY A 151 19.64 3.78 -2.82
C GLY A 151 20.24 5.11 -2.38
N ILE A 152 20.57 6.01 -3.32
CA ILE A 152 21.10 7.34 -3.03
C ILE A 152 20.13 8.11 -2.13
N TYR A 153 18.84 8.12 -2.44
CA TYR A 153 17.83 8.76 -1.59
C TYR A 153 17.78 8.14 -0.18
N GLN A 154 17.88 6.82 -0.08
CA GLN A 154 17.87 6.10 1.20
C GLN A 154 19.06 6.48 2.09
N PHE A 155 20.24 6.72 1.50
CA PHE A 155 21.48 7.10 2.20
C PHE A 155 21.70 8.62 2.28
N LEU A 156 20.82 9.42 1.69
CA LEU A 156 20.99 10.86 1.67
C LEU A 156 20.75 11.45 3.07
N PRO A 157 21.67 12.27 3.61
CA PRO A 157 21.49 12.89 4.93
C PRO A 157 20.30 13.86 4.97
N LEU A 158 19.76 14.25 3.80
CA LEU A 158 18.50 14.99 3.69
C LEU A 158 17.32 14.23 4.31
N LYS A 159 17.26 12.90 4.13
CA LYS A 159 16.18 12.06 4.67
C LYS A 159 16.18 12.09 6.20
N THR A 160 17.36 11.94 6.81
CA THR A 160 17.51 11.98 8.27
C THR A 160 17.30 13.39 8.83
N ALA A 161 17.75 14.43 8.12
CA ALA A 161 17.48 15.82 8.50
C ALA A 161 15.97 16.14 8.51
N CYS A 162 15.22 15.73 7.48
CA CYS A 162 13.77 15.91 7.44
C CYS A 162 13.06 15.13 8.56
N LEU A 163 13.40 13.85 8.75
CA LEU A 163 12.77 13.02 9.78
C LEU A 163 13.04 13.51 11.20
N SER A 164 14.17 14.17 11.46
CA SER A 164 14.48 14.75 12.78
C SER A 164 13.58 15.94 13.16
N LYS A 165 12.85 16.50 12.20
CA LYS A 165 11.93 17.63 12.39
C LYS A 165 10.47 17.21 12.48
N CYS A 166 10.15 15.93 12.29
CA CYS A 166 8.82 15.34 12.44
C CYS A 166 8.65 14.73 13.83
#